data_AF-A0A8T4UBU7-F1
#
_entry.id   AF-A0A8T4UBU7-F1
#
_cell.length_a   1.000
_cell.length_b   1.000
_cell.length_c   1.000
_cell.angle_alpha   90.00
_cell.angle_beta   90.00
_cell.angle_gamma   90.00
#
_symmetry.space_group_name_H-M   'P 1'
#
loop_
_entity.id
_entity.type
_entity.pdbx_description
1 polymer ?
#
loop_
_entity_poly.entity_id
_entity_poly.type
_entity_poly.pdbx_seq_one_letter_code
_entity_poly.pdbx_strand_id
1 'polypeptide(L)'
;MNKKLIYLSVFLVLALFLVSACNEAVGRKPSRYRQPDIRDQAPIYNQTNITKTTGSIYAFSNPSVANLYIDDLNLSRGLTPLRIDGLSVGSHMVYVTKNGYYTYQDVKSVYADKVTYVNVTLTQIVSNQTSNNQTNISNQTSNNQTNISKGSYGLEI
;
A
#
# COMPACT_ATOMS: atom_id res chain seq x y z
N MET A 1 19.47 -25.80 -64.44
CA MET A 1 20.63 -25.66 -63.52
C MET A 1 20.13 -24.99 -62.24
N ASN A 2 19.95 -25.78 -61.19
CA ASN A 2 19.13 -25.40 -60.03
C ASN A 2 19.96 -24.58 -59.05
N LYS A 3 19.73 -23.26 -59.03
CA LYS A 3 20.49 -22.30 -58.20
C LYS A 3 20.48 -22.65 -56.71
N LYS A 4 19.45 -23.36 -56.21
CA LYS A 4 19.34 -23.79 -54.81
C LYS A 4 20.37 -24.86 -54.39
N LEU A 5 20.84 -25.71 -55.30
CA LEU A 5 21.83 -26.76 -54.96
C LEU A 5 23.27 -26.23 -54.91
N ILE A 6 23.56 -25.14 -55.63
CA ILE A 6 24.89 -24.51 -55.65
C ILE A 6 25.15 -23.75 -54.34
N TYR A 7 24.12 -23.11 -53.77
CA TYR A 7 24.28 -22.40 -52.49
C TYR A 7 24.52 -23.35 -51.32
N LEU A 8 23.92 -24.55 -51.33
CA LEU A 8 24.11 -25.52 -50.25
C LEU A 8 25.52 -26.15 -50.26
N SER A 9 26.14 -26.33 -51.44
CA SER A 9 27.52 -26.83 -51.54
C SER A 9 28.56 -25.76 -51.23
N VAL A 10 28.35 -24.52 -51.70
CA VAL A 10 29.26 -23.39 -51.41
C VAL A 10 29.24 -23.04 -49.92
N PHE A 11 28.10 -23.15 -49.25
CA PHE A 11 27.98 -22.91 -47.81
C PHE A 11 28.64 -24.01 -46.97
N LEU A 12 28.53 -25.28 -47.40
CA LEU A 12 29.14 -26.41 -46.68
C LEU A 12 30.67 -26.47 -46.85
N VAL A 13 31.20 -26.04 -47.99
CA VAL A 13 32.66 -25.93 -48.22
C VAL A 13 33.27 -24.73 -47.48
N LEU A 14 32.56 -23.60 -47.37
CA LEU A 14 33.03 -22.43 -46.62
C LEU A 14 33.06 -22.67 -45.09
N ALA A 15 32.13 -23.49 -44.57
CA ALA A 15 32.07 -23.84 -43.15
C ALA A 15 33.21 -24.77 -42.70
N LEU A 16 33.86 -25.50 -43.62
CA LEU A 16 35.00 -26.39 -43.31
C LEU A 16 36.36 -25.69 -43.30
N PHE A 17 36.46 -24.42 -43.72
CA PHE A 17 37.73 -23.67 -43.78
C PHE A 17 37.97 -22.71 -42.59
N LEU A 18 37.09 -22.70 -41.59
CA LEU A 18 37.25 -21.82 -40.41
C LEU A 18 37.78 -22.54 -39.15
N VAL A 19 38.21 -23.79 -39.26
CA VAL A 19 38.88 -24.50 -38.16
C VAL A 19 40.35 -24.71 -38.48
N SER A 20 41.10 -23.61 -38.46
CA SER A 20 42.54 -23.68 -38.18
C SER A 20 42.90 -22.50 -37.30
N ALA A 21 43.24 -22.84 -36.06
CA ALA A 21 43.49 -21.92 -34.99
C ALA A 21 44.76 -21.09 -35.25
N CYS A 22 44.62 -19.78 -35.40
CA CYS A 22 45.65 -18.87 -34.90
C CYS A 22 45.41 -18.71 -33.40
N ASN A 23 46.31 -19.23 -32.57
CA ASN A 23 46.71 -18.62 -31.30
C ASN A 23 47.91 -19.39 -30.73
N GLU A 24 49.10 -19.04 -31.22
CA GLU A 24 50.34 -19.29 -30.50
C GLU A 24 50.47 -18.26 -29.37
N ALA A 25 50.07 -18.62 -28.15
CA ALA A 25 50.43 -17.85 -26.96
C ALA A 25 51.80 -18.35 -26.46
N VAL A 26 52.88 -17.72 -26.93
CA VAL A 26 54.23 -17.92 -26.41
C VAL A 26 54.29 -17.39 -24.98
N GLY A 27 54.77 -18.24 -24.07
CA GLY A 27 54.73 -18.04 -22.62
C GLY A 27 55.23 -16.68 -22.14
N ARG A 28 54.34 -15.91 -21.51
CA ARG A 28 54.73 -14.84 -20.59
C ARG A 28 54.93 -15.47 -19.21
N LYS A 29 56.13 -15.34 -18.65
CA LYS A 29 56.39 -15.69 -17.23
C LYS A 29 55.29 -15.05 -16.37
N PRO A 30 54.72 -15.75 -15.38
CA PRO A 30 53.80 -15.08 -14.47
C PRO A 30 54.59 -14.00 -13.74
N SER A 31 54.19 -12.75 -13.94
CA SER A 31 54.46 -11.68 -12.99
C SER A 31 54.03 -12.25 -11.64
N ARG A 32 54.97 -12.49 -10.71
CA ARG A 32 54.60 -12.72 -9.32
C ARG A 32 53.75 -11.52 -8.93
N TYR A 33 52.45 -11.72 -8.80
CA TYR A 33 51.59 -10.67 -8.29
C TYR A 33 52.11 -10.43 -6.88
N ARG A 34 52.85 -9.34 -6.70
CA ARG A 34 53.21 -8.88 -5.37
C ARG A 34 51.85 -8.48 -4.79
N GLN A 35 51.36 -9.27 -3.83
CA GLN A 35 50.11 -8.98 -3.15
C GLN A 35 50.20 -7.54 -2.66
N PRO A 36 49.28 -6.64 -3.06
CA PRO A 36 49.35 -5.25 -2.64
C PRO A 36 49.35 -5.23 -1.11
N ASP A 37 50.32 -4.53 -0.52
CA ASP A 37 50.30 -4.25 0.91
C ASP A 37 48.95 -3.59 1.21
N ILE A 38 48.30 -4.01 2.29
CA ILE A 38 46.96 -3.55 2.69
C ILE A 38 46.94 -2.02 2.88
N ARG A 39 48.13 -1.40 3.00
CA ARG A 39 48.35 0.04 3.16
C ARG A 39 48.23 0.86 1.86
N ASP A 40 48.37 0.21 0.69
CA ASP A 40 48.30 0.87 -0.63
C ASP A 40 46.97 0.63 -1.35
N GLN A 41 46.02 -0.04 -0.70
CA GLN A 41 44.67 -0.15 -1.21
C GLN A 41 43.99 1.20 -0.95
N ALA A 42 43.74 1.97 -2.02
CA ALA A 42 42.74 3.03 -1.99
C ALA A 42 41.47 2.43 -1.35
N PRO A 43 40.81 3.12 -0.39
CA PRO A 43 39.66 2.54 0.28
C PRO A 43 38.71 2.00 -0.78
N ILE A 44 38.43 0.71 -0.72
CA ILE A 44 37.43 0.11 -1.59
C ILE A 44 36.11 0.73 -1.13
N TYR A 45 35.70 1.81 -1.80
CA TYR A 45 34.33 2.28 -1.74
C TYR A 45 33.52 1.23 -2.46
N ASN A 46 33.13 0.19 -1.72
CA ASN A 46 32.02 -0.66 -2.07
C ASN A 46 30.80 0.25 -2.12
N GLN A 47 30.60 0.93 -3.24
CA GLN A 47 29.36 1.57 -3.59
C GLN A 47 28.38 0.42 -3.83
N THR A 48 27.86 -0.14 -2.75
CA THR A 48 26.64 -0.94 -2.81
C THR A 48 25.59 0.03 -3.33
N ASN A 49 25.32 -0.01 -4.63
CA ASN A 49 24.08 0.51 -5.18
C ASN A 49 22.96 -0.35 -4.60
N ILE A 50 22.62 -0.09 -3.33
CA ILE A 50 21.47 -0.68 -2.66
C ILE A 50 20.28 -0.06 -3.37
N THR A 51 19.75 -0.79 -4.34
CA THR A 51 18.45 -0.47 -4.93
C THR A 51 17.43 -0.57 -3.81
N LYS A 52 16.98 0.57 -3.29
CA LYS A 52 15.93 0.59 -2.27
C LYS A 52 14.67 0.00 -2.90
N THR A 53 14.18 -1.09 -2.33
CA THR A 53 12.97 -1.80 -2.80
C THR A 53 11.74 -1.42 -1.98
N THR A 54 11.90 -0.54 -1.01
CA THR A 54 10.84 -0.13 -0.09
C THR A 54 10.73 1.38 0.03
N GLY A 55 9.51 1.83 0.34
CA GLY A 55 9.20 3.20 0.76
C GLY A 55 8.38 3.20 2.04
N SER A 56 7.69 4.31 2.26
CA SER A 56 6.91 4.55 3.47
C SER A 56 5.60 5.26 3.17
N ILE A 57 4.60 5.07 4.04
CA ILE A 57 3.36 5.87 4.05
C ILE A 57 3.28 6.63 5.37
N TYR A 58 2.99 7.92 5.30
CA TYR A 58 2.62 8.73 6.46
C TYR A 58 1.15 9.10 6.34
N ALA A 59 0.34 8.68 7.31
CA ALA A 59 -1.09 8.95 7.33
C ALA A 59 -1.47 9.90 8.47
N PHE A 60 -2.26 10.92 8.13
CA PHE A 60 -2.86 11.88 9.04
C PHE A 60 -4.37 11.92 8.80
N SER A 61 -5.15 11.98 9.88
CA SER A 61 -6.61 12.11 9.78
C SER A 61 -7.17 13.21 10.67
N ASN A 62 -8.26 13.81 10.20
CA ASN A 62 -9.16 14.64 11.00
C ASN A 62 -10.57 14.00 10.98
N PRO A 63 -11.10 13.48 12.10
CA PRO A 63 -10.55 13.55 13.45
C PRO A 63 -9.26 12.74 13.63
N SER A 64 -8.43 13.14 14.59
CA SER A 64 -7.22 12.40 14.98
C SER A 64 -7.56 11.07 15.64
N VAL A 65 -6.57 10.20 15.81
CA VAL A 65 -6.74 8.90 16.48
C VAL A 65 -7.75 8.01 15.74
N ALA A 66 -7.54 7.86 14.43
CA ALA A 66 -8.25 6.90 13.58
C ALA A 66 -7.39 5.67 13.34
N ASN A 67 -8.00 4.49 13.20
CA ASN A 67 -7.27 3.26 12.89
C ASN A 67 -6.78 3.30 11.43
N LEU A 68 -5.52 2.94 11.23
CA LEU A 68 -4.87 2.84 9.92
C LEU A 68 -4.63 1.38 9.54
N TYR A 69 -5.02 1.01 8.32
CA TYR A 69 -4.79 -0.31 7.74
C TYR A 69 -4.15 -0.17 6.37
N ILE A 70 -3.28 -1.12 6.02
CA ILE A 70 -2.61 -1.20 4.73
C ILE A 70 -2.80 -2.61 4.19
N ASP A 71 -3.34 -2.73 2.99
CA ASP A 71 -3.67 -3.94 2.21
C ASP A 71 -4.73 -4.86 2.84
N ASP A 72 -4.74 -5.03 4.17
CA ASP A 72 -5.70 -5.85 4.91
C ASP A 72 -6.41 -5.03 6.01
N LEU A 73 -7.74 -4.92 5.90
CA LEU A 73 -8.61 -4.21 6.85
C LEU A 73 -8.72 -4.92 8.22
N ASN A 74 -8.24 -6.15 8.36
CA ASN A 74 -8.24 -6.88 9.64
C ASN A 74 -6.96 -6.65 10.45
N LEU A 75 -5.87 -6.19 9.80
CA LEU A 75 -4.57 -5.99 10.44
C LEU A 75 -4.31 -4.49 10.65
N SER A 76 -4.76 -3.98 11.80
CA SER A 76 -4.49 -2.58 12.17
C SER A 76 -2.98 -2.35 12.32
N ARG A 77 -2.49 -1.30 11.67
CA ARG A 77 -1.09 -0.86 11.76
C ARG A 77 -0.88 0.14 12.89
N GLY A 78 -1.96 0.70 13.44
CA GLY A 78 -1.94 1.65 14.55
C GLY A 78 -2.93 2.81 14.37
N LEU A 79 -2.70 3.89 15.12
CA LEU A 79 -3.57 5.07 15.18
C LEU A 79 -2.89 6.28 14.51
N THR A 80 -3.65 7.05 13.73
CA THR A 80 -3.17 8.28 13.10
C THR A 80 -2.94 9.42 14.12
N PRO A 81 -1.92 10.28 13.91
CA PRO A 81 -0.94 10.26 12.83
C PRO A 81 0.12 9.14 12.98
N LEU A 82 0.43 8.43 11.90
CA LEU A 82 1.38 7.31 11.91
C LEU A 82 2.18 7.21 10.61
N ARG A 83 3.48 6.92 10.76
CA ARG A 83 4.38 6.52 9.66
C ARG A 83 4.57 5.01 9.66
N ILE A 84 4.44 4.40 8.49
CA ILE A 84 4.74 2.99 8.25
C ILE A 84 5.89 2.92 7.26
N ASP A 85 7.01 2.37 7.69
CA ASP A 85 8.20 2.13 6.87
C ASP A 85 8.25 0.69 6.36
N GLY A 86 9.14 0.45 5.37
CA GLY A 86 9.40 -0.90 4.86
C GLY A 86 8.30 -1.46 3.96
N LEU A 87 7.42 -0.60 3.42
CA LEU A 87 6.41 -1.01 2.44
C LEU A 87 7.08 -1.26 1.10
N SER A 88 6.74 -2.36 0.43
CA SER A 88 7.21 -2.65 -0.92
C SER A 88 6.86 -1.51 -1.88
N VAL A 89 7.70 -1.29 -2.90
CA VAL A 89 7.32 -0.39 -3.99
C VAL A 89 6.15 -0.98 -4.77
N GLY A 90 5.13 -0.16 -5.01
CA GLY A 90 3.92 -0.59 -5.70
C GLY A 90 2.66 0.09 -5.20
N SER A 91 1.51 -0.45 -5.60
CA SER A 91 0.20 0.03 -5.17
C SER A 91 -0.22 -0.66 -3.88
N HIS A 92 -0.56 0.13 -2.87
CA HIS A 92 -1.07 -0.34 -1.59
C HIS A 92 -2.47 0.21 -1.34
N MET A 93 -3.38 -0.63 -0.85
CA MET A 93 -4.71 -0.18 -0.45
C MET A 93 -4.64 0.37 0.97
N VAL A 94 -5.07 1.61 1.17
CA VAL A 94 -5.04 2.28 2.48
C VAL A 94 -6.46 2.42 2.99
N TYR A 95 -6.71 2.01 4.24
CA TYR A 95 -7.96 2.27 4.93
C TYR A 95 -7.74 3.11 6.18
N VAL A 96 -8.63 4.08 6.40
CA VAL A 96 -8.66 4.87 7.64
C VAL A 96 -10.06 4.80 8.22
N THR A 97 -10.19 4.26 9.44
CA THR A 97 -11.48 4.04 10.09
C THR A 97 -11.56 4.72 11.45
N LYS A 98 -12.75 5.20 11.81
CA LYS A 98 -13.02 5.74 13.14
C LYS A 98 -14.49 5.50 13.50
N ASN A 99 -14.77 5.14 14.74
CA ASN A 99 -16.14 4.92 15.20
C ASN A 99 -17.00 6.19 15.00
N GLY A 100 -18.18 6.04 14.42
CA GLY A 100 -19.08 7.14 14.08
C GLY A 100 -18.71 7.90 12.80
N TYR A 101 -17.74 7.43 12.01
CA TYR A 101 -17.34 8.03 10.73
C TYR A 101 -17.35 6.99 9.61
N TYR A 102 -17.55 7.44 8.38
CA TYR A 102 -17.40 6.59 7.21
C TYR A 102 -15.93 6.19 7.03
N THR A 103 -15.70 4.92 6.67
CA THR A 103 -14.37 4.42 6.31
C THR A 103 -13.87 5.12 5.04
N TYR A 104 -12.68 5.69 5.14
CA TYR A 104 -11.93 6.11 3.96
C TYR A 104 -11.16 4.92 3.37
N GLN A 105 -11.19 4.77 2.06
CA GLN A 105 -10.36 3.81 1.32
C GLN A 105 -9.75 4.49 0.09
N ASP A 106 -8.48 4.24 -0.20
CA ASP A 106 -7.82 4.72 -1.41
C ASP A 106 -6.56 3.90 -1.74
N VAL A 107 -6.20 3.83 -3.02
CA VAL A 107 -4.98 3.17 -3.49
C VAL A 107 -3.85 4.19 -3.54
N LYS A 108 -2.74 3.90 -2.84
CA LYS A 108 -1.56 4.77 -2.78
C LYS A 108 -0.35 4.07 -3.38
N SER A 109 0.35 4.78 -4.27
CA SER A 109 1.63 4.33 -4.82
C SER A 109 2.77 4.62 -3.86
N VAL A 110 3.52 3.58 -3.50
CA VAL A 110 4.75 3.66 -2.71
C VAL A 110 5.94 3.62 -3.66
N TYR A 111 6.87 4.55 -3.47
CA TYR A 111 8.10 4.67 -4.25
C TYR A 111 9.32 4.41 -3.36
N ALA A 112 10.37 3.86 -3.96
CA ALA A 112 11.63 3.58 -3.29
C ALA A 112 12.16 4.84 -2.58
N ASP A 113 12.48 4.71 -1.30
CA ASP A 113 13.03 5.79 -0.47
C ASP A 113 12.16 7.04 -0.32
N LYS A 114 10.88 6.99 -0.70
CA LYS A 114 9.97 8.12 -0.57
C LYS A 114 8.91 7.85 0.48
N VAL A 115 8.43 8.94 1.05
CA VAL A 115 7.25 8.95 1.92
C VAL A 115 6.05 9.40 1.09
N THR A 116 5.05 8.54 1.00
CA THR A 116 3.75 8.86 0.41
C THR A 116 2.84 9.38 1.52
N TYR A 117 2.24 10.56 1.32
CA TYR A 117 1.40 11.22 2.32
C TYR A 117 -0.08 10.91 2.07
N VAL A 118 -0.80 10.57 3.14
CA VAL A 118 -2.25 10.37 3.15
C VAL A 118 -2.85 11.32 4.17
N ASN A 119 -3.44 12.41 3.70
CA ASN A 119 -4.12 13.38 4.55
C ASN A 119 -5.62 13.26 4.28
N VAL A 120 -6.40 12.87 5.29
CA VAL A 120 -7.84 12.63 5.15
C VAL A 120 -8.65 13.39 6.19
N THR A 121 -9.78 13.95 5.77
CA THR A 121 -10.84 14.40 6.67
C THR A 121 -12.00 13.41 6.57
N LEU A 122 -12.33 12.75 7.68
CA LEU A 122 -13.40 11.75 7.73
C LEU A 122 -14.77 12.42 7.88
N THR A 123 -15.76 11.88 7.19
CA THR A 123 -17.15 12.32 7.27
C THR A 123 -17.88 11.54 8.36
N GLN A 124 -18.55 12.25 9.27
CA GLN A 124 -19.32 11.63 10.35
C GLN A 124 -20.59 10.95 9.82
N ILE A 125 -20.94 9.80 10.40
CA ILE A 125 -22.22 9.13 10.18
C ILE A 125 -23.23 9.76 11.13
N VAL A 126 -24.15 10.56 10.60
CA VAL A 126 -25.27 11.10 11.38
C VAL A 126 -26.39 10.08 11.45
N SER A 127 -26.68 9.56 12.66
CA SER A 127 -27.88 8.74 12.88
C SER A 127 -29.04 9.66 13.24
N ASN A 128 -29.98 9.86 12.32
CA ASN A 128 -31.23 10.52 12.67
C ASN A 128 -32.09 9.54 13.50
N GLN A 129 -32.02 9.66 14.82
CA GLN A 129 -32.86 8.91 15.76
C GLN A 129 -34.20 9.66 15.93
N THR A 130 -35.25 9.19 15.25
CA THR A 130 -36.63 9.51 15.64
C THR A 130 -36.91 8.80 16.96
N SER A 131 -37.11 9.57 18.03
CA SER A 131 -37.56 9.08 19.32
C SER A 131 -38.96 8.47 19.21
N ASN A 132 -39.05 7.17 18.94
CA ASN A 132 -40.25 6.38 19.21
C ASN A 132 -40.04 5.60 20.50
N ASN A 133 -39.97 6.32 21.61
CA ASN A 133 -40.33 5.76 22.91
C ASN A 133 -41.80 6.07 23.17
N GLN A 134 -42.68 5.25 22.59
CA GLN A 134 -43.98 4.99 23.18
C GLN A 134 -44.23 3.48 23.13
N THR A 135 -44.16 2.89 24.32
CA THR A 135 -44.44 1.50 24.68
C THR A 135 -45.67 0.96 23.96
N ASN A 136 -45.52 -0.18 23.27
CA ASN A 136 -46.62 -1.07 22.97
C ASN A 136 -47.18 -1.61 24.29
N ILE A 137 -48.14 -0.89 24.85
CA ILE A 137 -49.12 -1.39 25.82
C ILE A 137 -50.05 -2.30 25.01
N SER A 138 -49.76 -3.59 24.97
CA SER A 138 -50.81 -4.58 24.67
C SER A 138 -51.75 -4.61 25.87
N ASN A 139 -52.82 -3.82 25.82
CA ASN A 139 -54.13 -4.00 26.46
C ASN A 139 -54.92 -2.67 26.35
N GLN A 140 -55.46 -2.38 25.17
CA GLN A 140 -56.58 -1.43 25.04
C GLN A 140 -57.86 -2.21 24.74
N THR A 141 -58.55 -2.58 25.81
CA THR A 141 -59.98 -2.91 25.79
C THR A 141 -60.72 -1.80 26.51
N SER A 142 -61.60 -1.13 25.77
CA SER A 142 -62.81 -0.43 26.22
C SER A 142 -62.73 0.82 27.11
N ASN A 143 -63.23 1.90 26.51
CA ASN A 143 -64.36 2.73 27.00
C ASN A 143 -64.08 4.13 27.57
N ASN A 144 -64.80 5.06 26.93
CA ASN A 144 -65.49 6.22 27.48
C ASN A 144 -64.70 7.50 27.76
N GLN A 145 -64.55 8.29 26.69
CA GLN A 145 -65.30 9.55 26.51
C GLN A 145 -65.93 10.16 27.77
N THR A 146 -65.50 11.36 28.16
CA THR A 146 -66.36 12.56 28.21
C THR A 146 -65.53 13.82 28.44
N ASN A 147 -65.64 14.74 27.48
CA ASN A 147 -65.31 16.15 27.65
C ASN A 147 -66.34 16.80 28.58
N ILE A 148 -65.90 17.58 29.58
CA ILE A 148 -66.67 18.72 30.10
C ILE A 148 -65.72 19.79 30.64
N SER A 149 -65.58 20.86 29.85
CA SER A 149 -65.19 22.18 30.31
C SER A 149 -66.45 22.90 30.82
N LYS A 150 -66.56 23.12 32.13
CA LYS A 150 -67.31 24.20 32.86
C LYS A 150 -66.72 24.20 34.28
N GLY A 151 -66.12 25.26 34.81
CA GLY A 151 -66.71 26.55 35.12
C GLY A 151 -67.25 26.52 36.56
N SER A 152 -66.65 27.27 37.48
CA SER A 152 -67.32 28.09 38.51
C SER A 152 -66.38 28.36 39.71
N TYR A 153 -66.15 29.63 40.00
CA TYR A 153 -65.61 30.11 41.28
C TYR A 153 -66.73 30.10 42.35
N GLY A 154 -66.40 29.80 43.61
CA GLY A 154 -67.28 29.86 44.80
C GLY A 154 -66.80 28.86 45.87
N LEU A 155 -66.12 29.24 46.96
CA LEU A 155 -66.52 29.97 48.18
C LEU A 155 -67.36 29.14 49.19
N GLU A 156 -66.79 29.09 50.41
CA GLU A 156 -67.35 28.78 51.75
C GLU A 156 -67.79 27.34 52.06
N ILE A 157 -67.50 26.79 53.24
CA ILE A 157 -67.51 27.36 54.62
C ILE A 157 -66.23 27.15 55.43
#